data_AF-A0A954W3A2-F1
#
_entry.id   AF-A0A954W3A2-F1
#
_cell.length_a   1.000
_cell.length_b   1.000
_cell.length_c   1.000
_cell.angle_alpha   90.00
_cell.angle_beta   90.00
_cell.angle_gamma   90.00
#
_symmetry.space_group_name_H-M   'P 1'
#
loop_
_entity.id
_entity.type
_entity.pdbx_description
1 polymer ?
#
loop_
_entity_poly.entity_id
_entity_poly.type
_entity_poly.pdbx_seq_one_letter_code
_entity_poly.pdbx_strand_id
1 'polypeptide(L)'
;LTSPALSGSGFTLSDYSQAGVPYQIYRKPVRSAVAPLELPEGVCIDLTVSGIANTGADFAPHVIDTLTPLTPPNTAPAASNGVDFQPIVVMFTPKGTIGEVWYGAPQSGGGPTNFGSAIPGGDIFLLIGRTGQVYDYDFPATPAQKTIPDLFYSNEDVQSNLMDLSTIWVAIGAQSGLVKTAENADSSSAPAGQRMIYARQFARSTRELGGR
;
A
#
# COMPACT_ATOMS: atom_id res chain seq x y z
N LEU A 1 -26.78 73.45 2.42
CA LEU A 1 -26.73 72.48 3.55
C LEU A 1 -25.50 71.63 3.37
N THR A 2 -24.69 71.58 4.41
CA THR A 2 -23.24 71.30 4.47
C THR A 2 -22.89 69.81 4.29
N SER A 3 -21.85 69.51 3.50
CA SER A 3 -21.12 68.24 3.57
C SER A 3 -20.24 68.20 4.82
N PRO A 4 -20.18 67.09 5.58
CA PRO A 4 -19.20 66.95 6.65
C PRO A 4 -17.84 66.53 6.09
N ALA A 5 -16.80 67.23 6.54
CA ALA A 5 -15.41 66.93 6.25
C ALA A 5 -14.96 65.67 7.01
N LEU A 6 -14.36 64.72 6.31
CA LEU A 6 -13.62 63.62 6.91
C LEU A 6 -12.30 64.16 7.45
N SER A 7 -12.28 64.39 8.77
CA SER A 7 -11.09 64.73 9.54
C SER A 7 -10.12 63.54 9.51
N GLY A 8 -8.94 63.76 8.92
CA GLY A 8 -7.85 62.79 8.94
C GLY A 8 -7.33 62.58 10.36
N SER A 9 -7.50 61.36 10.86
CA SER A 9 -6.73 60.82 11.97
C SER A 9 -5.89 59.67 11.42
N GLY A 10 -4.57 59.85 11.46
CA GLY A 10 -3.58 58.91 10.94
C GLY A 10 -3.81 57.49 11.46
N PHE A 11 -3.74 56.54 10.54
CA PHE A 11 -3.67 55.12 10.86
C PHE A 11 -2.28 54.85 11.44
N THR A 12 -2.18 54.64 12.75
CA THR A 12 -0.91 54.25 13.39
C THR A 12 -0.72 52.75 13.26
N LEU A 13 0.46 52.32 12.80
CA LEU A 13 0.87 50.91 12.61
C LEU A 13 0.79 50.02 13.86
N SER A 14 0.36 50.57 15.01
CA SER A 14 0.16 49.90 16.29
C SER A 14 -1.13 49.09 16.40
N ASP A 15 -2.08 49.24 15.47
CA ASP A 15 -3.39 48.58 15.55
C ASP A 15 -3.42 47.16 14.95
N TYR A 16 -2.34 46.73 14.31
CA TYR A 16 -2.15 45.31 13.98
C TYR A 16 -1.65 44.58 15.21
N SER A 17 -2.55 44.28 16.14
CA SER A 17 -2.30 43.16 17.05
C SER A 17 -1.94 41.96 16.18
N GLN A 18 -0.74 41.43 16.41
CA GLN A 18 -0.08 40.36 15.65
C GLN A 18 -0.78 39.00 15.88
N ALA A 19 -2.09 39.00 16.03
CA ALA A 19 -2.92 37.82 16.03
C ALA A 19 -3.18 37.48 14.55
N GLY A 20 -2.42 36.53 14.03
CA GLY A 20 -2.62 36.02 12.68
C GLY A 20 -4.09 35.69 12.44
N VAL A 21 -4.63 36.13 11.30
CA VAL A 21 -6.01 35.82 10.92
C VAL A 21 -6.09 34.32 10.64
N PRO A 22 -7.00 33.56 11.28
CA PRO A 22 -7.19 32.16 10.93
C PRO A 22 -7.65 32.08 9.47
N TYR A 23 -6.90 31.33 8.67
CA TYR A 23 -7.20 31.11 7.25
C TYR A 23 -7.31 29.61 6.98
N GLN A 24 -8.15 29.25 6.02
CA GLN A 24 -8.29 27.89 5.51
C GLN A 24 -7.96 27.90 4.02
N ILE A 25 -6.94 27.12 3.62
CA ILE A 25 -6.59 26.97 2.21
C ILE A 25 -7.39 25.80 1.65
N TYR A 26 -8.34 26.09 0.77
CA TYR A 26 -8.98 25.08 -0.06
C TYR A 26 -8.13 24.84 -1.31
N ARG A 27 -7.40 23.73 -1.35
CA ARG A 27 -6.72 23.28 -2.58
C ARG A 27 -7.61 22.25 -3.25
N LYS A 28 -8.03 22.51 -4.48
CA LYS A 28 -8.61 21.46 -5.32
C LYS A 28 -7.49 20.52 -5.76
N PRO A 29 -7.64 19.20 -5.66
CA PRO A 29 -6.69 18.27 -6.28
C PRO A 29 -6.54 18.63 -7.76
N VAL A 30 -5.32 18.90 -8.20
CA VAL A 30 -5.02 19.10 -9.62
C VAL A 30 -4.92 17.70 -10.22
N ARG A 31 -5.76 17.40 -11.22
CA ARG A 31 -5.63 16.13 -11.94
C ARG A 31 -4.24 16.07 -12.55
N SER A 32 -3.56 14.94 -12.38
CA SER A 32 -2.33 14.68 -13.12
C SER A 32 -2.63 14.82 -14.61
N ALA A 33 -1.79 15.58 -15.32
CA ALA A 33 -1.85 15.66 -16.78
C ALA A 33 -1.23 14.42 -17.45
N VAL A 34 -0.59 13.56 -16.67
CA VAL A 34 0.02 12.31 -17.12
C VAL A 34 -1.03 11.21 -17.04
N ALA A 35 -1.18 10.46 -18.13
CA ALA A 35 -2.02 9.26 -18.15
C ALA A 35 -1.59 8.29 -17.04
N PRO A 36 -2.52 7.55 -16.42
CA PRO A 36 -2.16 6.46 -15.54
C PRO A 36 -1.19 5.52 -16.25
N LEU A 37 -0.13 5.11 -15.54
CA LEU A 37 0.75 4.06 -16.03
C LEU A 37 0.02 2.73 -15.88
N GLU A 38 -0.17 2.04 -17.00
CA GLU A 38 -0.70 0.68 -17.00
C GLU A 38 0.47 -0.31 -17.05
N LEU A 39 0.35 -1.40 -16.28
CA LEU A 39 1.29 -2.49 -16.37
C LEU A 39 1.06 -3.28 -17.66
N PRO A 40 2.10 -3.84 -18.28
CA PRO A 40 1.95 -4.74 -19.41
C PRO A 40 1.02 -5.92 -19.08
N GLU A 41 0.42 -6.51 -20.11
CA GLU A 41 -0.41 -7.70 -19.95
C GLU A 41 0.35 -8.82 -19.23
N GLY A 42 -0.32 -9.48 -18.29
CA GLY A 42 0.25 -10.56 -17.50
C GLY A 42 1.14 -10.10 -16.34
N VAL A 43 1.35 -8.79 -16.14
CA VAL A 43 2.09 -8.22 -15.01
C VAL A 43 1.13 -7.65 -13.97
N CYS A 44 1.41 -7.87 -12.69
CA CYS A 44 0.62 -7.33 -11.59
C CYS A 44 1.48 -6.92 -10.41
N ILE A 45 0.89 -6.11 -9.53
CA ILE A 45 1.36 -5.96 -8.16
C ILE A 45 0.76 -7.09 -7.33
N ASP A 46 1.60 -7.98 -6.82
CA ASP A 46 1.16 -9.07 -5.95
C ASP A 46 0.90 -8.54 -4.54
N LEU A 47 -0.37 -8.29 -4.24
CA LEU A 47 -0.80 -7.75 -2.95
C LEU A 47 -0.71 -8.76 -1.81
N THR A 48 -0.62 -10.07 -2.11
CA THR A 48 -0.56 -11.12 -1.07
C THR A 48 0.73 -11.06 -0.26
N VAL A 49 1.78 -10.47 -0.84
CA VAL A 49 3.12 -10.33 -0.27
C VAL A 49 3.61 -8.88 -0.25
N SER A 50 2.77 -7.92 -0.59
CA SER A 50 3.08 -6.48 -0.53
C SER A 50 2.62 -5.86 0.79
N GLY A 51 3.23 -4.77 1.22
CA GLY A 51 2.85 -4.12 2.47
C GLY A 51 3.87 -3.14 3.03
N ILE A 52 3.73 -2.88 4.32
CA ILE A 52 4.50 -1.88 5.07
C ILE A 52 5.59 -2.58 5.89
N ALA A 53 6.77 -1.97 5.93
CA ALA A 53 7.96 -2.49 6.59
C ALA A 53 8.37 -3.89 6.10
N ASN A 54 9.30 -4.56 6.79
CA ASN A 54 9.84 -5.83 6.31
C ASN A 54 8.93 -7.04 6.59
N THR A 55 7.96 -6.90 7.50
CA THR A 55 7.13 -8.00 8.02
C THR A 55 5.66 -7.91 7.62
N GLY A 56 5.18 -6.74 7.16
CA GLY A 56 3.76 -6.50 6.95
C GLY A 56 3.25 -7.05 5.62
N ALA A 57 2.20 -7.87 5.64
CA ALA A 57 1.40 -8.23 4.49
C ALA A 57 0.08 -7.43 4.51
N ASP A 58 0.18 -6.15 4.86
CA ASP A 58 -0.97 -5.29 5.20
C ASP A 58 -1.97 -5.13 4.05
N PHE A 59 -1.51 -5.38 2.81
CA PHE A 59 -2.30 -5.25 1.60
C PHE A 59 -2.95 -6.57 1.16
N ALA A 60 -2.65 -7.66 1.86
CA ALA A 60 -3.06 -8.98 1.44
C ALA A 60 -4.55 -9.22 1.72
N PRO A 61 -5.35 -9.67 0.73
CA PRO A 61 -6.76 -9.98 0.93
C PRO A 61 -7.03 -10.91 2.11
N HIS A 62 -6.17 -11.92 2.33
CA HIS A 62 -6.29 -12.87 3.43
C HIS A 62 -5.98 -12.29 4.82
N VAL A 63 -5.31 -11.13 4.90
CA VAL A 63 -5.11 -10.37 6.14
C VAL A 63 -6.30 -9.44 6.40
N ILE A 64 -6.91 -8.92 5.33
CA ILE A 64 -8.03 -7.98 5.38
C ILE A 64 -9.35 -8.71 5.67
N ASP A 65 -9.57 -9.90 5.12
CA ASP A 65 -10.73 -10.73 5.42
C ASP A 65 -10.50 -11.60 6.66
N THR A 66 -10.85 -11.06 7.84
CA THR A 66 -10.78 -11.79 9.12
C THR A 66 -12.07 -12.56 9.46
N LEU A 67 -13.05 -12.62 8.56
CA LEU A 67 -14.45 -12.92 8.94
C LEU A 67 -14.88 -14.37 8.88
N THR A 68 -13.99 -15.32 8.61
CA THR A 68 -14.34 -16.73 8.79
C THR A 68 -13.18 -17.48 9.44
N PRO A 69 -13.42 -18.36 10.44
CA PRO A 69 -12.50 -19.47 10.61
C PRO A 69 -12.53 -20.18 9.27
N LEU A 70 -11.38 -20.22 8.60
CA LEU A 70 -11.15 -20.74 7.25
C LEU A 70 -12.01 -22.00 7.02
N THR A 71 -13.26 -21.81 6.61
CA THR A 71 -14.20 -22.84 6.19
C THR A 71 -14.11 -22.81 4.68
N PRO A 72 -14.07 -23.95 3.97
CA PRO A 72 -13.83 -23.93 2.53
C PRO A 72 -14.83 -22.95 1.92
N PRO A 73 -14.50 -22.22 0.83
CA PRO A 73 -15.50 -21.46 0.09
C PRO A 73 -16.71 -22.38 0.00
N ASN A 74 -17.77 -21.95 0.68
CA ASN A 74 -18.95 -22.75 0.83
C ASN A 74 -19.35 -23.18 -0.58
N THR A 75 -19.67 -24.46 -0.77
CA THR A 75 -20.33 -24.92 -2.01
C THR A 75 -21.68 -24.23 -2.24
N ALA A 76 -22.15 -23.40 -1.30
CA ALA A 76 -23.11 -22.36 -1.58
C ALA A 76 -22.39 -21.17 -2.22
N PRO A 77 -22.81 -20.70 -3.41
CA PRO A 77 -22.23 -19.52 -4.03
C PRO A 77 -22.17 -18.44 -2.96
N ALA A 78 -20.96 -17.96 -2.64
CA ALA A 78 -20.78 -16.82 -1.76
C ALA A 78 -21.84 -15.80 -2.18
N ALA A 79 -22.68 -15.37 -1.23
CA ALA A 79 -23.66 -14.33 -1.51
C ALA A 79 -22.92 -13.23 -2.28
N SER A 80 -23.31 -13.12 -3.55
CA SER A 80 -22.47 -12.68 -4.65
C SER A 80 -22.33 -11.16 -4.67
N ASN A 81 -21.69 -10.62 -3.66
CA ASN A 81 -21.17 -9.26 -3.64
C ASN A 81 -19.69 -9.40 -3.31
N GLY A 82 -18.84 -9.35 -4.34
CA GLY A 82 -17.40 -9.48 -4.19
C GLY A 82 -16.91 -8.62 -3.02
N VAL A 83 -16.09 -9.20 -2.15
CA VAL A 83 -15.48 -8.46 -1.05
C VAL A 83 -14.60 -7.39 -1.68
N ASP A 84 -15.01 -6.13 -1.54
CA ASP A 84 -14.18 -4.99 -1.95
C ASP A 84 -13.05 -4.85 -0.94
N PHE A 85 -11.82 -5.22 -1.30
CA PHE A 85 -10.65 -5.11 -0.42
C PHE A 85 -10.14 -3.68 -0.25
N GLN A 86 -10.84 -2.70 -0.84
CA GLN A 86 -10.49 -1.29 -0.88
C GLN A 86 -9.21 -1.03 -1.72
N PRO A 87 -9.06 0.16 -2.31
CA PRO A 87 -7.83 0.51 -3.00
C PRO A 87 -6.67 0.65 -2.01
N ILE A 88 -5.45 0.55 -2.53
CA ILE A 88 -4.24 0.97 -1.79
C ILE A 88 -3.85 2.35 -2.29
N VAL A 89 -3.76 3.31 -1.38
CA VAL A 89 -3.39 4.70 -1.70
C VAL A 89 -2.17 5.08 -0.89
N VAL A 90 -1.05 5.34 -1.56
CA VAL A 90 0.17 5.86 -0.93
C VAL A 90 0.24 7.37 -1.16
N MET A 91 0.16 8.14 -0.07
CA MET A 91 0.15 9.60 -0.14
C MET A 91 1.49 10.19 0.26
N PHE A 92 2.09 10.98 -0.64
CA PHE A 92 3.33 11.70 -0.38
C PHE A 92 3.03 13.09 0.18
N THR A 93 3.82 13.51 1.18
CA THR A 93 3.82 14.87 1.70
C THR A 93 4.47 15.81 0.69
N PRO A 94 4.27 17.14 0.81
CA PRO A 94 4.99 18.12 0.00
C PRO A 94 6.52 18.07 0.15
N LYS A 95 7.04 17.38 1.18
CA LYS A 95 8.47 17.18 1.41
C LYS A 95 9.01 15.95 0.68
N GLY A 96 8.17 15.22 -0.04
CA GLY A 96 8.52 13.98 -0.73
C GLY A 96 8.46 12.73 0.16
N THR A 97 8.29 12.84 1.47
CA THR A 97 8.13 11.68 2.36
C THR A 97 6.76 11.04 2.19
N ILE A 98 6.56 9.80 2.61
CA ILE A 98 5.20 9.25 2.73
C ILE A 98 4.55 9.87 3.97
N GLY A 99 3.35 10.43 3.80
CA GLY A 99 2.54 10.97 4.89
C GLY A 99 1.58 9.93 5.46
N GLU A 100 0.92 9.20 4.57
CA GLU A 100 -0.14 8.28 4.94
C GLU A 100 -0.31 7.19 3.87
N VAL A 101 -0.65 5.98 4.30
CA VAL A 101 -1.05 4.88 3.44
C VAL A 101 -2.47 4.48 3.81
N TRP A 102 -3.36 4.47 2.82
CA TRP A 102 -4.72 3.97 2.97
C TRP A 102 -4.85 2.60 2.33
N TYR A 103 -5.55 1.68 3.00
CA TYR A 103 -5.75 0.31 2.57
C TYR A 103 -6.95 -0.31 3.28
N GLY A 104 -7.47 -1.41 2.76
CA GLY A 104 -8.49 -2.20 3.44
C GLY A 104 -7.95 -2.74 4.76
N ALA A 105 -8.75 -2.67 5.82
CA ALA A 105 -8.42 -3.20 7.13
C ALA A 105 -9.55 -4.12 7.60
N PRO A 106 -9.21 -5.19 8.35
CA PRO A 106 -10.21 -6.08 8.89
C PRO A 106 -11.17 -5.33 9.80
N GLN A 107 -12.47 -5.56 9.61
CA GLN A 107 -13.49 -5.08 10.54
C GLN A 107 -13.73 -6.16 11.60
N SER A 108 -13.52 -5.81 12.87
CA SER A 108 -13.95 -6.65 13.99
C SER A 108 -15.47 -6.86 13.94
N GLY A 109 -15.93 -8.11 13.83
CA GLY A 109 -17.34 -8.48 14.03
C GLY A 109 -18.20 -8.71 12.79
N GLY A 110 -17.64 -9.10 11.64
CA GLY A 110 -18.44 -9.59 10.51
C GLY A 110 -18.86 -8.54 9.47
N GLY A 111 -18.36 -7.30 9.57
CA GLY A 111 -18.76 -6.19 8.70
C GLY A 111 -17.90 -6.01 7.44
N PRO A 112 -18.31 -5.13 6.51
CA PRO A 112 -17.51 -4.82 5.31
C PRO A 112 -16.09 -4.37 5.67
N THR A 113 -15.13 -4.54 4.75
CA THR A 113 -13.76 -4.08 4.94
C THR A 113 -13.73 -2.58 5.26
N ASN A 114 -12.98 -2.18 6.28
CA ASN A 114 -12.83 -0.76 6.61
C ASN A 114 -11.76 -0.16 5.70
N PHE A 115 -12.00 1.01 5.12
CA PHE A 115 -10.94 1.77 4.46
C PHE A 115 -10.20 2.61 5.51
N GLY A 116 -9.10 2.05 6.03
CA GLY A 116 -8.30 2.64 7.09
C GLY A 116 -7.06 3.35 6.56
N SER A 117 -6.41 4.09 7.45
CA SER A 117 -5.14 4.76 7.15
C SER A 117 -4.11 4.56 8.25
N ALA A 118 -2.84 4.56 7.87
CA ALA A 118 -1.72 4.48 8.79
C ALA A 118 -0.56 5.37 8.33
N ILE A 119 0.16 5.96 9.30
CA ILE A 119 1.49 6.50 9.06
C ILE A 119 2.44 5.29 8.98
N PRO A 120 3.12 5.05 7.86
CA PRO A 120 3.93 3.85 7.70
C PRO A 120 5.14 3.88 8.64
N GLY A 121 5.27 2.84 9.48
CA GLY A 121 6.41 2.66 10.39
C GLY A 121 7.70 2.23 9.70
N GLY A 122 7.68 2.01 8.38
CA GLY A 122 8.82 1.60 7.57
C GLY A 122 8.51 1.73 6.09
N ASP A 123 9.47 1.37 5.25
CA ASP A 123 9.36 1.46 3.79
C ASP A 123 8.17 0.64 3.26
N ILE A 124 7.62 1.05 2.13
CA ILE A 124 6.57 0.31 1.42
C ILE A 124 7.22 -0.62 0.43
N PHE A 125 6.80 -1.89 0.41
CA PHE A 125 7.29 -2.90 -0.51
C PHE A 125 6.15 -3.41 -1.38
N LEU A 126 6.32 -3.27 -2.69
CA LEU A 126 5.40 -3.78 -3.71
C LEU A 126 6.13 -4.82 -4.54
N LEU A 127 5.59 -6.04 -4.62
CA LEU A 127 6.16 -7.07 -5.50
C LEU A 127 5.49 -6.99 -6.88
N ILE A 128 6.29 -6.73 -7.91
CA ILE A 128 5.87 -6.78 -9.30
C ILE A 128 6.17 -8.17 -9.83
N GLY A 129 5.12 -8.88 -10.24
CA GLY A 129 5.22 -10.26 -10.70
C GLY A 129 4.20 -10.58 -11.78
N ARG A 130 3.95 -11.86 -12.01
CA ARG A 130 2.98 -12.33 -13.00
C ARG A 130 1.63 -12.60 -12.36
N THR A 131 0.56 -12.32 -13.12
CA THR A 131 -0.82 -12.55 -12.67
C THR A 131 -1.08 -14.02 -12.33
N GLY A 132 -0.56 -14.96 -13.13
CA GLY A 132 -0.70 -16.41 -12.90
C GLY A 132 0.14 -16.97 -11.75
N GLN A 133 0.94 -16.14 -11.09
CA GLN A 133 1.82 -16.52 -9.96
C GLN A 133 1.41 -15.84 -8.65
N VAL A 134 0.32 -15.06 -8.66
CA VAL A 134 -0.30 -14.53 -7.45
C VAL A 134 -0.96 -15.69 -6.72
N TYR A 135 -0.72 -15.80 -5.42
CA TYR A 135 -1.33 -16.84 -4.60
C TYR A 135 -2.86 -16.75 -4.68
N ASP A 136 -3.48 -17.81 -5.18
CA ASP A 136 -4.91 -18.02 -5.11
C ASP A 136 -5.23 -18.92 -3.91
N TYR A 137 -6.16 -18.47 -3.08
CA TYR A 137 -6.63 -19.20 -1.90
C TYR A 137 -7.39 -20.49 -2.27
N ASP A 138 -7.82 -20.65 -3.53
CA ASP A 138 -8.54 -21.83 -4.03
C ASP A 138 -7.66 -23.04 -4.41
N PHE A 139 -6.35 -22.99 -4.16
CA PHE A 139 -5.51 -24.20 -4.26
C PHE A 139 -5.96 -25.23 -3.20
N PRO A 140 -6.05 -26.55 -3.53
CA PRO A 140 -6.62 -27.55 -2.63
C PRO A 140 -5.70 -27.76 -1.42
N ALA A 141 -5.82 -26.89 -0.42
CA ALA A 141 -5.32 -27.13 0.90
C ALA A 141 -6.04 -28.38 1.40
N THR A 142 -5.28 -29.43 1.67
CA THR A 142 -5.79 -30.51 2.52
C THR A 142 -6.36 -29.86 3.80
N PRO A 143 -7.43 -30.39 4.40
CA PRO A 143 -8.08 -29.75 5.56
C PRO A 143 -7.13 -29.42 6.73
N ALA A 144 -5.96 -30.06 6.79
CA ALA A 144 -4.91 -29.83 7.77
C ALA A 144 -3.96 -28.64 7.47
N GLN A 145 -3.95 -28.11 6.25
CA GLN A 145 -2.99 -27.09 5.77
C GLN A 145 -3.58 -25.68 5.73
N LYS A 146 -4.68 -25.51 6.46
CA LYS A 146 -5.54 -24.33 6.43
C LYS A 146 -5.18 -23.32 7.53
N THR A 147 -3.90 -23.12 7.75
CA THR A 147 -3.36 -22.21 8.77
C THR A 147 -2.24 -21.42 8.12
N ILE A 148 -2.57 -20.20 7.70
CA ILE A 148 -1.73 -19.24 6.96
C ILE A 148 -1.39 -19.74 5.53
N PRO A 149 -1.71 -18.98 4.48
CA PRO A 149 -1.36 -19.39 3.12
C PRO A 149 0.16 -19.58 3.01
N ASP A 150 0.59 -20.71 2.44
CA ASP A 150 1.99 -20.90 2.10
C ASP A 150 2.32 -20.01 0.90
N LEU A 151 2.74 -18.78 1.19
CA LEU A 151 3.16 -17.79 0.20
C LEU A 151 4.42 -18.24 -0.58
N PHE A 152 5.03 -19.36 -0.17
CA PHE A 152 6.22 -19.99 -0.75
C PHE A 152 5.89 -21.35 -1.37
N TYR A 153 4.94 -21.36 -2.30
CA TYR A 153 4.58 -22.57 -3.00
C TYR A 153 5.23 -22.63 -4.39
N SER A 154 5.72 -23.82 -4.71
CA SER A 154 6.09 -24.21 -6.07
C SER A 154 5.65 -25.66 -6.27
N ASN A 155 4.78 -25.91 -7.24
CA ASN A 155 4.44 -27.26 -7.70
C ASN A 155 4.83 -27.40 -9.19
N GLU A 156 4.49 -28.54 -9.81
CA GLU A 156 4.85 -28.81 -11.21
C GLU A 156 4.26 -27.78 -12.19
N ASP A 157 3.18 -27.10 -11.82
CA ASP A 157 2.40 -26.23 -12.69
C ASP A 157 2.53 -24.72 -12.35
N VAL A 158 2.80 -24.37 -11.10
CA VAL A 158 2.75 -22.99 -10.59
C VAL A 158 3.83 -22.73 -9.55
N GLN A 159 4.55 -21.61 -9.74
CA GLN A 159 5.52 -21.06 -8.79
C GLN A 159 5.04 -19.69 -8.32
N SER A 160 5.06 -19.43 -7.01
CA SER A 160 4.64 -18.12 -6.47
C SER A 160 5.59 -17.01 -6.92
N ASN A 161 5.07 -15.78 -7.04
CA ASN A 161 5.88 -14.60 -7.37
C ASN A 161 7.06 -14.40 -6.41
N LEU A 162 6.88 -14.80 -5.14
CA LEU A 162 7.89 -14.66 -4.10
C LEU A 162 9.04 -15.67 -4.24
N MET A 163 8.80 -16.79 -4.94
CA MET A 163 9.83 -17.78 -5.28
C MET A 163 10.44 -17.55 -6.66
N ASP A 164 9.77 -16.83 -7.54
CA ASP A 164 10.30 -16.49 -8.87
C ASP A 164 11.34 -15.37 -8.75
N LEU A 165 12.58 -15.65 -9.17
CA LEU A 165 13.69 -14.68 -9.13
C LEU A 165 13.59 -13.61 -10.23
N SER A 166 12.71 -13.80 -11.21
CA SER A 166 12.45 -12.81 -12.26
C SER A 166 11.48 -11.70 -11.84
N THR A 167 10.91 -11.79 -10.63
CA THR A 167 10.05 -10.74 -10.07
C THR A 167 10.89 -9.60 -9.49
N ILE A 168 10.27 -8.42 -9.38
CA ILE A 168 10.95 -7.18 -8.98
C ILE A 168 10.25 -6.59 -7.78
N TRP A 169 11.02 -6.26 -6.75
CA TRP A 169 10.55 -5.43 -5.65
C TRP A 169 10.65 -3.95 -6.00
N VAL A 170 9.57 -3.21 -5.77
CA VAL A 170 9.58 -1.76 -5.68
C VAL A 170 9.53 -1.38 -4.20
N ALA A 171 10.62 -0.78 -3.70
CA ALA A 171 10.74 -0.29 -2.34
C ALA A 171 10.62 1.24 -2.32
N ILE A 172 9.71 1.77 -1.53
CA ILE A 172 9.48 3.22 -1.39
C ILE A 172 9.88 3.63 0.02
N GLY A 173 10.92 4.46 0.11
CA GLY A 173 11.43 4.97 1.39
C GLY A 173 10.41 5.82 2.13
N ALA A 174 9.95 5.40 3.31
CA ALA A 174 8.88 6.12 4.02
C ALA A 174 9.29 7.56 4.39
N GLN A 175 10.54 7.74 4.81
CA GLN A 175 11.06 9.05 5.22
C GLN A 175 11.64 9.89 4.08
N SER A 176 11.95 9.29 2.93
CA SER A 176 12.66 9.97 1.84
C SER A 176 11.83 10.09 0.56
N GLY A 177 10.81 9.27 0.39
CA GLY A 177 10.08 9.09 -0.87
C GLY A 177 10.89 8.43 -1.98
N LEU A 178 12.13 8.03 -1.70
CA LEU A 178 13.00 7.44 -2.71
C LEU A 178 12.44 6.08 -3.12
N VAL A 179 12.19 5.92 -4.43
CA VAL A 179 11.74 4.68 -5.03
C VAL A 179 12.96 3.93 -5.52
N LYS A 180 13.08 2.66 -5.13
CA LYS A 180 14.12 1.74 -5.59
C LYS A 180 13.48 0.49 -6.17
N THR A 181 14.12 -0.06 -7.18
CA THR A 181 13.80 -1.36 -7.75
C THR A 181 14.94 -2.33 -7.44
N ALA A 182 14.58 -3.57 -7.12
CA ALA A 182 15.54 -4.64 -6.90
C ALA A 182 14.97 -5.97 -7.36
N GLU A 183 15.84 -6.86 -7.85
CA GLU A 183 15.46 -8.24 -8.14
C GLU A 183 15.01 -8.95 -6.86
N ASN A 184 14.16 -9.97 -7.03
CA ASN A 184 13.79 -10.83 -5.94
C ASN A 184 14.97 -11.69 -5.48
N ALA A 185 15.10 -11.89 -4.17
CA ALA A 185 16.21 -12.62 -3.60
C ALA A 185 15.87 -14.11 -3.48
N ASP A 186 16.84 -14.97 -3.78
CA ASP A 186 16.75 -16.38 -3.38
C ASP A 186 16.78 -16.45 -1.85
N SER A 187 15.62 -16.81 -1.30
CA SER A 187 15.41 -16.96 0.14
C SER A 187 15.17 -18.42 0.52
N SER A 188 15.44 -19.38 -0.38
CA SER A 188 15.21 -20.82 -0.16
C SER A 188 15.90 -21.36 1.10
N SER A 189 17.08 -20.80 1.45
CA SER A 189 17.82 -21.17 2.67
C SER A 189 17.32 -20.52 3.96
N ALA A 190 16.43 -19.52 3.89
CA ALA A 190 15.85 -18.88 5.07
C ALA A 190 14.63 -19.67 5.60
N PRO A 191 14.34 -19.60 6.92
CA PRO A 191 13.12 -20.18 7.48
C PRO A 191 11.88 -19.66 6.74
N ALA A 192 10.91 -20.52 6.44
CA ALA A 192 9.73 -20.18 5.61
C ALA A 192 9.06 -18.86 6.03
N GLY A 193 8.80 -18.65 7.32
CA GLY A 193 8.20 -17.41 7.85
C GLY A 193 9.09 -16.16 7.81
N GLN A 194 10.36 -16.28 7.44
CA GLN A 194 11.31 -15.15 7.34
C GLN A 194 11.73 -14.82 5.92
N ARG A 195 11.43 -15.68 4.95
CA ARG A 195 11.88 -15.53 3.55
C ARG A 195 11.45 -14.19 2.93
N MET A 196 10.21 -13.76 3.16
CA MET A 196 9.72 -12.43 2.73
C MET A 196 10.50 -11.29 3.37
N ILE A 197 10.83 -11.41 4.66
CA ILE A 197 11.62 -10.43 5.40
C ILE A 197 12.99 -10.29 4.75
N TYR A 198 13.65 -11.41 4.41
CA TYR A 198 14.93 -11.42 3.72
C TYR A 198 14.85 -10.77 2.34
N ALA A 199 13.84 -11.13 1.52
CA ALA A 199 13.66 -10.55 0.20
C ALA A 199 13.49 -9.01 0.24
N ARG A 200 12.69 -8.50 1.19
CA ARG A 200 12.50 -7.06 1.38
C ARG A 200 13.75 -6.36 1.93
N GLN A 201 14.45 -6.98 2.88
CA GLN A 201 15.72 -6.45 3.40
C GLN A 201 16.76 -6.35 2.29
N PHE A 202 16.84 -7.38 1.44
CA PHE A 202 17.66 -7.37 0.24
C PHE A 202 17.25 -6.20 -0.65
N ALA A 203 15.98 -6.11 -1.06
CA ALA A 203 15.46 -5.06 -1.93
C ALA A 203 15.75 -3.63 -1.42
N ARG A 204 15.68 -3.42 -0.09
CA ARG A 204 16.03 -2.14 0.53
C ARG A 204 17.53 -1.82 0.45
N SER A 205 18.37 -2.84 0.58
CA SER A 205 19.83 -2.74 0.63
C SER A 205 20.49 -2.66 -0.75
N THR A 206 19.87 -3.26 -1.77
CA THR A 206 20.41 -3.36 -3.12
C THR A 206 20.39 -2.00 -3.82
N ARG A 207 21.41 -1.76 -4.65
CA ARG A 207 21.54 -0.55 -5.47
C ARG A 207 20.71 -0.69 -6.74
N GLU A 208 20.15 0.44 -7.16
CA GLU A 208 19.16 0.62 -8.23
C GLU A 208 19.41 -0.18 -9.51
N LEU A 209 18.36 -0.82 -10.03
CA LEU A 209 18.23 -1.11 -11.46
C LEU A 209 17.65 0.14 -12.14
N GLY A 210 18.50 1.13 -12.45
CA GLY A 210 18.05 2.36 -13.10
C GLY A 210 19.19 3.27 -13.58
N GLY A 211 19.48 3.21 -14.88
CA GLY A 211 20.26 4.23 -15.59
C GLY A 211 19.41 5.46 -15.92
N ARG A 212 20.06 6.63 -15.92
CA ARG A 212 19.50 7.93 -16.33
C ARG A 212 19.11 7.97 -17.81
#